data_AF-A0A4Q2UE11-F1
#
_entry.id   AF-A0A4Q2UE11-F1
#
_cell.length_a   1.000
_cell.length_b   1.000
_cell.length_c   1.000
_cell.angle_alpha   90.00
_cell.angle_beta   90.00
_cell.angle_gamma   90.00
#
_symmetry.space_group_name_H-M   'P 1'
#
loop_
_entity.id
_entity.type
_entity.pdbx_description
1 polymer ?
#
loop_
_entity_poly.entity_id
_entity_poly.type
_entity_poly.pdbx_seq_one_letter_code
_entity_poly.pdbx_strand_id
1 'polypeptide(L)'
;MLSFTKQLALGFLGCAAVIGCRTPKAETNNRADQAPISTIAFGSCSDQKRPQPLWDDIVAQKPNVWIWLGDNVYGDTENMDTLKAKYDRQKANPVYQQLRQSASIIGVWDDHDYGVNDGGKEYPRRKESQQLMLDFLDVPASDPLRKQEGAYSAHVYGPAGKRVKVILLDGRYFRDPLKKEGKLNVPDPSGDLLGEAQWTWLEKQLTNSDADVHLIGCGIQFLPEEHPYEKWGNFPVARQRFLDLLAKTKPKGALLLSGDRHIAEVSRVRVPGLGYDLFDITSSGLTHVSKPHEEPNRHRVGEMVAKLNYGLITINWEAKPLTATVRINGDGQATHLTQTVSF
;
A
#
# COMPACT_ATOMS: atom_id res chain seq x y z
N MET A 1 -0.17 -16.48 94.81
CA MET A 1 0.29 -15.12 94.46
C MET A 1 1.63 -15.25 93.77
N LEU A 2 1.76 -14.65 92.57
CA LEU A 2 3.00 -14.44 91.81
C LEU A 2 3.70 -15.73 91.31
N SER A 3 4.34 -15.83 90.15
CA SER A 3 4.75 -14.85 89.13
C SER A 3 5.41 -15.60 87.96
N PHE A 4 5.19 -15.11 86.74
CA PHE A 4 6.06 -15.06 85.54
C PHE A 4 6.66 -16.32 84.87
N THR A 5 6.11 -16.59 83.68
CA THR A 5 6.73 -16.61 82.32
C THR A 5 8.17 -17.07 82.08
N LYS A 6 8.30 -18.08 81.18
CA LYS A 6 9.04 -18.15 79.89
C LYS A 6 9.02 -19.64 79.46
N GLN A 7 8.94 -20.11 78.21
CA GLN A 7 9.61 -19.76 76.96
C GLN A 7 8.99 -20.70 75.88
N LEU A 8 8.66 -20.24 74.67
CA LEU A 8 9.42 -20.32 73.41
C LEU A 8 8.65 -21.18 72.38
N ALA A 9 8.14 -20.56 71.32
CA ALA A 9 7.75 -21.26 70.10
C ALA A 9 8.14 -20.39 68.90
N LEU A 10 9.16 -20.85 68.16
CA LEU A 10 9.63 -20.30 66.90
C LEU A 10 8.56 -20.53 65.83
N GLY A 11 7.96 -19.47 65.30
CA GLY A 11 7.17 -19.50 64.07
C GLY A 11 8.00 -18.98 62.90
N PHE A 12 8.35 -19.86 61.97
CA PHE A 12 8.99 -19.50 60.70
C PHE A 12 8.07 -18.61 59.86
N LEU A 13 8.51 -17.41 59.49
CA LEU A 13 7.92 -16.61 58.42
C LEU A 13 8.32 -17.22 57.07
N GLY A 14 7.38 -17.85 56.38
CA GLY A 14 7.52 -18.22 54.97
C GLY A 14 7.20 -17.04 54.07
N CYS A 15 8.23 -16.43 53.46
CA CYS A 15 8.07 -15.52 52.32
C CYS A 15 7.67 -16.35 51.09
N ALA A 16 6.39 -16.32 50.70
CA ALA A 16 5.95 -16.80 49.40
C ALA A 16 6.19 -15.71 48.34
N ALA A 17 7.29 -15.82 47.61
CA ALA A 17 7.50 -15.05 46.38
C ALA A 17 6.56 -15.60 45.29
N VAL A 18 5.48 -14.86 45.00
CA VAL A 18 4.63 -15.15 43.84
C VAL A 18 5.38 -14.65 42.59
N ILE A 19 6.23 -15.51 42.03
CA ILE A 19 6.79 -15.33 40.70
C ILE A 19 5.64 -15.58 39.72
N GLY A 20 4.93 -14.52 39.36
CA GLY A 20 3.95 -14.55 38.28
C GLY A 20 4.68 -14.84 36.98
N CYS A 21 4.59 -16.09 36.50
CA CYS A 21 4.92 -16.44 35.13
C CYS A 21 4.04 -15.60 34.20
N ARG A 22 4.57 -14.49 33.69
CA ARG A 22 4.01 -13.83 32.51
C ARG A 22 4.28 -14.75 31.33
N THR A 23 3.30 -15.57 30.97
CA THR A 23 3.26 -16.22 29.66
C THR A 23 3.38 -15.12 28.60
N PRO A 24 4.36 -15.21 27.67
CA PRO A 24 4.35 -14.34 26.50
C PRO A 24 3.02 -14.53 25.80
N LYS A 25 2.34 -13.42 25.51
CA LYS A 25 1.15 -13.43 24.67
C LYS A 25 1.62 -13.93 23.30
N ALA A 26 1.31 -15.18 22.99
CA ALA A 26 1.60 -15.77 21.69
C ALA A 26 1.02 -14.82 20.63
N GLU A 27 1.90 -14.26 19.80
CA GLU A 27 1.51 -13.68 18.53
C GLU A 27 0.71 -14.76 17.80
N THR A 28 -0.49 -14.42 17.39
CA THR A 28 -1.32 -15.27 16.56
C THR A 28 -0.58 -15.45 15.24
N ASN A 29 0.25 -16.50 15.15
CA ASN A 29 0.74 -17.08 13.91
C ASN A 29 -0.48 -17.61 13.17
N ASN A 30 -1.20 -16.68 12.52
CA ASN A 30 -2.15 -17.00 11.47
C ASN A 30 -1.35 -17.79 10.44
N ARG A 31 -1.74 -19.05 10.21
CA ARG A 31 -1.85 -19.83 8.95
C ARG A 31 -1.15 -19.37 7.66
N ALA A 32 -0.24 -18.40 7.66
CA ALA A 32 0.19 -17.54 6.55
C ALA A 32 1.52 -17.98 5.91
N ASP A 33 2.11 -19.09 6.36
CA ASP A 33 3.17 -19.82 5.64
C ASP A 33 2.59 -20.70 4.50
N GLN A 34 1.45 -20.31 3.92
CA GLN A 34 0.86 -21.04 2.78
C GLN A 34 1.71 -20.85 1.54
N ALA A 35 1.46 -21.70 0.53
CA ALA A 35 2.21 -21.79 -0.71
C ALA A 35 2.67 -20.43 -1.29
N PRO A 36 3.84 -20.39 -1.96
CA PRO A 36 4.31 -19.18 -2.63
C PRO A 36 3.23 -18.57 -3.52
N ILE A 37 3.06 -17.25 -3.43
CA ILE A 37 2.27 -16.50 -4.41
C ILE A 37 3.18 -16.10 -5.57
N SER A 38 2.64 -16.08 -6.78
CA SER A 38 3.41 -15.71 -7.97
C SER A 38 2.70 -14.67 -8.82
N THR A 39 1.38 -14.55 -8.74
CA THR A 39 0.59 -13.66 -9.60
C THR A 39 -0.09 -12.61 -8.74
N ILE A 40 0.28 -11.34 -8.92
CA ILE A 40 -0.27 -10.21 -8.19
C ILE A 40 -0.80 -9.21 -9.21
N ALA A 41 -2.07 -8.82 -9.09
CA ALA A 41 -2.68 -7.78 -9.92
C ALA A 41 -2.90 -6.50 -9.11
N PHE A 42 -2.87 -5.35 -9.78
CA PHE A 42 -3.07 -4.06 -9.11
C PHE A 42 -3.64 -3.01 -10.06
N GLY A 43 -4.20 -1.94 -9.50
CA GLY A 43 -4.69 -0.80 -10.27
C GLY A 43 -5.36 0.27 -9.42
N SER A 44 -5.76 1.35 -10.08
CA SER A 44 -6.42 2.52 -9.48
C SER A 44 -7.41 3.18 -10.46
N CYS A 45 -8.15 4.17 -9.97
CA CYS A 45 -9.05 5.01 -10.77
C CYS A 45 -10.26 4.23 -11.34
N SER A 46 -11.08 3.70 -10.43
CA SER A 46 -12.31 2.98 -10.72
C SER A 46 -13.55 3.82 -10.36
N ASP A 47 -14.06 4.59 -11.32
CA ASP A 47 -15.34 5.28 -11.17
C ASP A 47 -16.48 4.27 -11.28
N GLN A 48 -17.06 3.93 -10.13
CA GLN A 48 -18.18 3.03 -9.96
C GLN A 48 -19.43 3.40 -10.79
N LYS A 49 -19.50 4.63 -11.33
CA LYS A 49 -20.58 5.08 -12.23
C LYS A 49 -20.33 4.72 -13.70
N ARG A 50 -19.08 4.45 -14.08
CA ARG A 50 -18.68 4.15 -15.46
C ARG A 50 -18.74 2.63 -15.74
N PRO A 51 -18.71 2.23 -17.02
CA PRO A 51 -18.41 0.85 -17.39
C PRO A 51 -17.08 0.41 -16.76
N GLN A 52 -17.03 -0.84 -16.30
CA GLN A 52 -15.84 -1.43 -15.66
C GLN A 52 -15.41 -2.68 -16.44
N PRO A 53 -14.87 -2.50 -17.65
CA PRO A 53 -14.67 -3.60 -18.60
C PRO A 53 -13.51 -4.51 -18.22
N LEU A 54 -12.62 -4.13 -17.29
CA LEU A 54 -11.39 -4.88 -17.04
C LEU A 54 -11.53 -5.99 -15.99
N TRP A 55 -12.66 -6.09 -15.27
CA TRP A 55 -12.76 -7.05 -14.17
C TRP A 55 -12.73 -8.50 -14.62
N ASP A 56 -13.32 -8.83 -15.75
CA ASP A 56 -13.29 -10.18 -16.31
C ASP A 56 -11.87 -10.54 -16.78
N ASP A 57 -11.15 -9.60 -17.41
CA ASP A 57 -9.75 -9.77 -17.76
C ASP A 57 -8.86 -10.02 -16.53
N ILE A 58 -9.08 -9.27 -15.45
CA ILE A 58 -8.36 -9.41 -14.18
C ILE A 58 -8.66 -10.76 -13.53
N VAL A 59 -9.94 -11.16 -13.46
CA VAL A 59 -10.35 -12.48 -12.94
C VAL A 59 -9.71 -13.61 -13.74
N ALA A 60 -9.64 -13.47 -15.07
CA ALA A 60 -9.02 -14.47 -15.95
C ALA A 60 -7.51 -14.66 -15.69
N GLN A 61 -6.80 -13.65 -15.16
CA GLN A 61 -5.39 -13.80 -14.75
C GLN A 61 -5.22 -14.66 -13.48
N LYS A 62 -6.30 -14.95 -12.74
CA LYS A 62 -6.30 -15.72 -11.48
C LYS A 62 -5.24 -15.21 -10.48
N PRO A 63 -5.23 -13.91 -10.15
CA PRO A 63 -4.23 -13.37 -9.22
C PRO A 63 -4.41 -13.97 -7.84
N ASN A 64 -3.29 -14.21 -7.14
CA ASN A 64 -3.31 -14.55 -5.72
C ASN A 64 -3.76 -13.35 -4.87
N VAL A 65 -3.37 -12.15 -5.29
CA VAL A 65 -3.64 -10.89 -4.60
C VAL A 65 -4.04 -9.82 -5.61
N TRP A 66 -5.10 -9.08 -5.31
CA TRP A 66 -5.43 -7.81 -5.96
C TRP A 66 -5.08 -6.65 -5.01
N ILE A 67 -4.37 -5.65 -5.54
CA ILE A 67 -3.96 -4.46 -4.80
C ILE A 67 -4.64 -3.23 -5.39
N TRP A 68 -5.52 -2.64 -4.60
CA TRP A 68 -6.05 -1.30 -4.84
C TRP A 68 -5.00 -0.23 -4.50
N LEU A 69 -4.70 0.65 -5.45
CA LEU A 69 -3.78 1.78 -5.30
C LEU A 69 -4.53 3.10 -5.33
N GLY A 70 -5.72 3.14 -4.73
CA GLY A 70 -6.52 4.33 -4.58
C GLY A 70 -7.44 4.65 -5.75
N ASP A 71 -8.28 5.67 -5.53
CA ASP A 71 -9.47 5.94 -6.32
C ASP A 71 -10.29 4.67 -6.55
N ASN A 72 -10.46 3.92 -5.47
CA ASN A 72 -11.22 2.68 -5.47
C ASN A 72 -12.69 2.95 -5.83
N VAL A 73 -13.13 4.19 -5.53
CA VAL A 73 -14.36 4.84 -5.96
C VAL A 73 -14.11 6.33 -6.18
N TYR A 74 -14.94 7.00 -6.96
CA TYR A 74 -14.89 8.47 -7.09
C TYR A 74 -15.76 9.11 -6.03
N GLY A 75 -15.17 9.30 -4.85
CA GLY A 75 -15.80 9.51 -3.56
C GLY A 75 -16.13 10.94 -3.16
N ASP A 76 -15.59 11.97 -3.81
CA ASP A 76 -15.55 13.38 -3.36
C ASP A 76 -16.82 13.87 -2.66
N THR A 77 -16.79 13.93 -1.33
CA THR A 77 -17.91 14.35 -0.49
C THR A 77 -17.53 14.38 0.99
N GLU A 78 -18.05 15.34 1.75
CA GLU A 78 -18.03 15.29 3.22
C GLU A 78 -19.23 14.53 3.83
N ASN A 79 -20.14 14.01 2.99
CA ASN A 79 -21.30 13.22 3.41
C ASN A 79 -20.97 11.72 3.37
N MET A 80 -20.80 11.11 4.54
CA MET A 80 -20.37 9.72 4.67
C MET A 80 -21.40 8.71 4.15
N ASP A 81 -22.69 9.03 4.12
CA ASP A 81 -23.70 8.16 3.49
C ASP A 81 -23.50 8.10 1.97
N THR A 82 -23.15 9.25 1.36
CA THR A 82 -22.80 9.31 -0.07
C THR A 82 -21.55 8.50 -0.35
N LEU A 83 -20.48 8.67 0.44
CA LEU A 83 -19.24 7.92 0.26
C LEU A 83 -19.47 6.41 0.43
N LYS A 84 -20.23 6.02 1.47
CA LYS A 84 -20.61 4.63 1.72
C LYS A 84 -21.37 4.04 0.54
N ALA A 85 -22.38 4.73 0.02
CA ALA A 85 -23.17 4.24 -1.13
C ALA A 85 -22.31 4.02 -2.38
N LYS A 86 -21.27 4.84 -2.58
CA LYS A 86 -20.31 4.67 -3.69
C LYS A 86 -19.46 3.41 -3.50
N TYR A 87 -18.91 3.18 -2.31
CA TYR A 87 -18.20 1.94 -1.99
C TYR A 87 -19.10 0.70 -2.10
N ASP A 88 -20.33 0.76 -1.57
CA ASP A 88 -21.30 -0.31 -1.67
C ASP A 88 -21.58 -0.66 -3.14
N ARG A 89 -21.76 0.36 -4.01
CA ARG A 89 -21.95 0.17 -5.46
C ARG A 89 -20.76 -0.53 -6.11
N GLN A 90 -19.54 -0.13 -5.80
CA GLN A 90 -18.33 -0.77 -6.34
C GLN A 90 -18.23 -2.23 -5.89
N LYS A 91 -18.46 -2.47 -4.59
CA LYS A 91 -18.41 -3.80 -3.98
C LYS A 91 -19.53 -4.73 -4.46
N ALA A 92 -20.64 -4.17 -4.94
CA ALA A 92 -21.76 -4.89 -5.54
C ALA A 92 -21.54 -5.28 -7.00
N ASN A 93 -20.47 -4.82 -7.67
CA ASN A 93 -20.19 -5.23 -9.05
C ASN A 93 -20.01 -6.76 -9.11
N PRO A 94 -20.81 -7.49 -9.92
CA PRO A 94 -20.84 -8.95 -9.89
C PRO A 94 -19.53 -9.60 -10.36
N VAL A 95 -18.77 -8.95 -11.26
CA VAL A 95 -17.49 -9.47 -11.73
C VAL A 95 -16.38 -9.21 -10.72
N TYR A 96 -16.39 -8.02 -10.09
CA TYR A 96 -15.49 -7.76 -8.95
C TYR A 96 -15.76 -8.71 -7.78
N GLN A 97 -17.02 -9.11 -7.53
CA GLN A 97 -17.33 -10.13 -6.53
C GLN A 97 -16.71 -11.50 -6.85
N GLN A 98 -16.56 -11.86 -8.12
CA GLN A 98 -15.85 -13.09 -8.50
C GLN A 98 -14.37 -12.99 -8.10
N LEU A 99 -13.73 -11.85 -8.37
CA LEU A 99 -12.34 -11.61 -7.95
C LEU A 99 -12.18 -11.72 -6.43
N ARG A 100 -13.09 -11.11 -5.66
CA ARG A 100 -13.12 -11.18 -4.18
C ARG A 100 -13.25 -12.60 -3.63
N GLN A 101 -13.83 -13.53 -4.40
CA GLN A 101 -13.95 -14.94 -3.99
C GLN A 101 -12.70 -15.76 -4.29
N SER A 102 -11.86 -15.32 -5.23
CA SER A 102 -10.70 -16.09 -5.72
C SER A 102 -9.34 -15.50 -5.33
N ALA A 103 -9.28 -14.24 -4.90
CA ALA A 103 -8.05 -13.51 -4.59
C ALA A 103 -8.15 -12.80 -3.24
N SER A 104 -7.01 -12.63 -2.57
CA SER A 104 -6.91 -11.70 -1.44
C SER A 104 -7.02 -10.27 -1.95
N ILE A 105 -7.88 -9.46 -1.32
CA ILE A 105 -8.10 -8.07 -1.69
C ILE A 105 -7.51 -7.18 -0.62
N ILE A 106 -6.51 -6.39 -0.99
CA ILE A 106 -5.89 -5.39 -0.12
C ILE A 106 -5.86 -4.04 -0.83
N GLY A 107 -5.63 -2.97 -0.09
CA GLY A 107 -5.66 -1.64 -0.70
C GLY A 107 -5.33 -0.49 0.22
N VAL A 108 -5.12 0.64 -0.42
CA VAL A 108 -5.14 1.97 0.18
C VAL A 108 -6.01 2.88 -0.71
N TRP A 109 -6.45 4.02 -0.17
CA TRP A 109 -7.15 5.05 -0.93
C TRP A 109 -6.18 5.92 -1.74
N ASP A 110 -6.76 6.80 -2.56
CA ASP A 110 -6.18 8.07 -2.98
C ASP A 110 -7.17 9.21 -2.73
N ASP A 111 -7.05 10.36 -3.41
CA ASP A 111 -7.77 11.58 -3.04
C ASP A 111 -9.30 11.48 -3.21
N HIS A 112 -9.78 10.86 -4.30
CA HIS A 112 -11.21 10.80 -4.57
C HIS A 112 -11.94 9.92 -3.54
N ASP A 113 -11.38 8.78 -3.14
CA ASP A 113 -11.99 7.89 -2.13
C ASP A 113 -11.57 8.21 -0.68
N TYR A 114 -10.55 9.06 -0.49
CA TYR A 114 -10.31 9.81 0.74
C TYR A 114 -11.41 10.85 0.99
N GLY A 115 -11.90 11.50 -0.06
CA GLY A 115 -13.15 12.27 -0.05
C GLY A 115 -13.05 13.68 -0.62
N VAL A 116 -11.88 14.10 -1.12
CA VAL A 116 -11.71 15.37 -1.83
C VAL A 116 -10.44 15.34 -2.70
N ASN A 117 -10.58 15.78 -3.95
CA ASN A 117 -9.46 15.92 -4.89
C ASN A 117 -8.25 16.67 -4.31
N ASP A 118 -7.04 16.16 -4.54
CA ASP A 118 -5.75 16.61 -3.99
C ASP A 118 -5.72 16.71 -2.44
N GLY A 119 -6.64 16.05 -1.73
CA GLY A 119 -6.81 16.20 -0.29
C GLY A 119 -5.63 15.69 0.54
N GLY A 120 -5.29 16.43 1.60
CA GLY A 120 -4.35 16.02 2.64
C GLY A 120 -4.95 16.03 4.05
N LYS A 121 -4.12 16.33 5.05
CA LYS A 121 -4.52 16.37 6.47
C LYS A 121 -5.60 17.42 6.80
N GLU A 122 -5.83 18.37 5.91
CA GLU A 122 -6.85 19.42 6.01
C GLU A 122 -8.28 18.92 5.80
N TYR A 123 -8.46 17.73 5.22
CA TYR A 123 -9.79 17.18 4.99
C TYR A 123 -10.47 16.76 6.30
N PRO A 124 -11.66 17.31 6.64
CA PRO A 124 -12.23 17.16 7.98
C PRO A 124 -12.80 15.77 8.29
N ARG A 125 -13.11 14.95 7.27
CA ARG A 125 -13.75 13.63 7.44
C ARG A 125 -12.78 12.45 7.28
N ARG A 126 -11.46 12.69 7.37
CA ARG A 126 -10.44 11.66 7.15
C ARG A 126 -10.62 10.40 8.00
N LYS A 127 -11.11 10.53 9.24
CA LYS A 127 -11.34 9.39 10.15
C LYS A 127 -12.52 8.56 9.71
N GLU A 128 -13.62 9.20 9.34
CA GLU A 128 -14.84 8.54 8.90
C GLU A 128 -14.66 7.89 7.51
N SER A 129 -14.02 8.59 6.57
CA SER A 129 -13.62 8.02 5.28
C SER A 129 -12.78 6.75 5.46
N GLN A 130 -11.89 6.73 6.46
CA GLN A 130 -11.02 5.57 6.73
C GLN A 130 -11.84 4.35 7.08
N GLN A 131 -12.85 4.51 7.95
CA GLN A 131 -13.69 3.39 8.33
C GLN A 131 -14.46 2.83 7.14
N LEU A 132 -14.95 3.70 6.24
CA LEU A 132 -15.66 3.26 5.03
C LEU A 132 -14.75 2.52 4.05
N MET A 133 -13.50 2.98 3.85
CA MET A 133 -12.51 2.27 3.05
C MET A 133 -12.17 0.90 3.67
N LEU A 134 -12.00 0.84 4.99
CA LEU A 134 -11.73 -0.41 5.70
C LEU A 134 -12.91 -1.39 5.65
N ASP A 135 -14.15 -0.88 5.69
CA ASP A 135 -15.36 -1.68 5.47
C ASP A 135 -15.43 -2.20 4.02
N PHE A 136 -15.07 -1.37 3.03
CA PHE A 136 -14.97 -1.78 1.63
C PHE A 136 -13.97 -2.94 1.45
N LEU A 137 -12.81 -2.86 2.10
CA LEU A 137 -11.74 -3.86 2.07
C LEU A 137 -11.98 -5.07 3.00
N ASP A 138 -13.14 -5.16 3.67
CA ASP A 138 -13.47 -6.24 4.62
C ASP A 138 -12.47 -6.38 5.79
N VAL A 139 -11.81 -5.30 6.19
CA VAL A 139 -10.88 -5.33 7.33
C VAL A 139 -11.65 -5.64 8.62
N PRO A 140 -11.28 -6.66 9.42
CA PRO A 140 -12.07 -7.06 10.58
C PRO A 140 -12.28 -5.92 11.60
N ALA A 141 -13.43 -5.91 12.27
CA ALA A 141 -13.75 -4.91 13.32
C ALA A 141 -12.72 -4.90 14.47
N SER A 142 -12.06 -6.03 14.72
CA SER A 142 -11.01 -6.19 15.74
C SER A 142 -9.61 -5.79 15.28
N ASP A 143 -9.42 -5.50 14.00
CA ASP A 143 -8.09 -5.21 13.44
C ASP A 143 -7.51 -3.91 14.02
N PRO A 144 -6.23 -3.89 14.44
CA PRO A 144 -5.58 -2.67 14.93
C PRO A 144 -5.65 -1.48 13.96
N LEU A 145 -5.69 -1.73 12.65
CA LEU A 145 -5.78 -0.69 11.61
C LEU A 145 -7.01 0.21 11.79
N ARG A 146 -8.10 -0.31 12.35
CA ARG A 146 -9.32 0.49 12.61
C ARG A 146 -9.15 1.55 13.69
N LYS A 147 -8.12 1.44 14.54
CA LYS A 147 -7.80 2.40 15.62
C LYS A 147 -6.60 3.28 15.28
N GLN A 148 -5.84 2.90 14.27
CA GLN A 148 -4.68 3.64 13.78
C GLN A 148 -5.15 4.87 13.00
N GLU A 149 -4.44 5.97 13.14
CA GLU A 149 -4.58 7.12 12.25
C GLU A 149 -3.86 6.83 10.91
N GLY A 150 -4.60 6.92 9.80
CA GLY A 150 -4.10 6.60 8.47
C GLY A 150 -4.24 5.13 8.08
N ALA A 151 -4.45 4.90 6.78
CA ALA A 151 -4.80 3.64 6.13
C ALA A 151 -3.59 2.76 5.73
N TYR A 152 -2.38 3.09 6.19
CA TYR A 152 -1.17 2.33 5.84
C TYR A 152 -1.14 0.95 6.51
N SER A 153 -0.70 -0.06 5.76
CA SER A 153 -0.74 -1.46 6.18
C SER A 153 0.37 -2.31 5.55
N ALA A 154 0.65 -3.47 6.12
CA ALA A 154 1.60 -4.44 5.57
C ALA A 154 1.01 -5.85 5.57
N HIS A 155 1.30 -6.60 4.51
CA HIS A 155 0.77 -7.94 4.26
C HIS A 155 1.92 -8.86 3.85
N VAL A 156 1.98 -10.07 4.41
CA VAL A 156 3.05 -11.03 4.15
C VAL A 156 2.45 -12.31 3.59
N TYR A 157 3.03 -12.80 2.49
CA TYR A 157 2.58 -14.00 1.78
C TYR A 157 3.76 -14.92 1.48
N GLY A 158 3.51 -16.23 1.52
CA GLY A 158 4.49 -17.23 1.13
C GLY A 158 5.47 -17.63 2.25
N PRO A 159 6.09 -18.80 2.12
CA PRO A 159 7.06 -19.30 3.09
C PRO A 159 8.41 -18.56 2.96
N ALA A 160 9.26 -18.69 3.98
CA ALA A 160 10.63 -18.18 3.92
C ALA A 160 11.37 -18.67 2.66
N GLY A 161 12.10 -17.77 1.98
CA GLY A 161 12.80 -18.05 0.72
C GLY A 161 11.93 -17.94 -0.54
N LYS A 162 10.61 -17.81 -0.39
CA LYS A 162 9.66 -17.42 -1.44
C LYS A 162 8.62 -16.45 -0.88
N ARG A 163 9.08 -15.46 -0.11
CA ARG A 163 8.22 -14.56 0.68
C ARG A 163 8.05 -13.21 0.00
N VAL A 164 6.81 -12.77 -0.13
CA VAL A 164 6.44 -11.45 -0.62
C VAL A 164 5.90 -10.61 0.54
N LYS A 165 6.42 -9.40 0.71
CA LYS A 165 5.86 -8.40 1.62
C LYS A 165 5.29 -7.25 0.81
N VAL A 166 3.99 -7.02 0.95
CA VAL A 166 3.30 -5.84 0.39
C VAL A 166 3.21 -4.79 1.49
N ILE A 167 3.69 -3.58 1.21
CA ILE A 167 3.65 -2.41 2.10
C ILE A 167 2.83 -1.35 1.39
N LEU A 168 1.68 -0.99 1.95
CA LEU A 168 0.80 0.04 1.40
C LEU A 168 0.94 1.31 2.24
N LEU A 169 1.40 2.39 1.60
CA LEU A 169 1.59 3.70 2.18
C LEU A 169 0.33 4.54 1.96
N ASP A 170 -0.09 5.23 3.01
CA ASP A 170 -1.15 6.22 2.92
C ASP A 170 -0.52 7.59 2.70
N GLY A 171 -0.63 8.06 1.45
CA GLY A 171 -0.12 9.36 1.01
C GLY A 171 -1.10 10.51 1.23
N ARG A 172 -2.18 10.35 2.00
CA ARG A 172 -3.24 11.36 2.18
C ARG A 172 -3.37 11.83 3.63
N TYR A 173 -3.52 10.91 4.57
CA TYR A 173 -4.00 11.22 5.92
C TYR A 173 -3.15 12.24 6.69
N PHE A 174 -1.82 12.15 6.55
CA PHE A 174 -0.85 13.02 7.21
C PHE A 174 -0.25 14.08 6.30
N ARG A 175 -0.55 14.00 5.01
CA ARG A 175 0.06 14.78 3.96
C ARG A 175 -0.17 16.27 4.18
N ASP A 176 0.89 17.06 4.09
CA ASP A 176 0.80 18.51 4.08
C ASP A 176 0.11 19.03 2.80
N PRO A 177 -0.50 20.23 2.83
CA PRO A 177 -1.11 20.81 1.64
C PRO A 177 -0.13 20.96 0.47
N LEU A 178 -0.63 20.80 -0.76
CA LEU A 178 0.18 21.09 -1.95
C LEU A 178 0.52 22.58 -2.02
N LYS A 179 1.78 22.88 -2.28
CA LYS A 179 2.18 24.21 -2.74
C LYS A 179 1.79 24.37 -4.21
N LYS A 180 0.99 25.41 -4.50
CA LYS A 180 0.49 25.70 -5.84
C LYS A 180 1.02 27.04 -6.35
N GLU A 181 1.49 27.06 -7.59
CA GLU A 181 1.76 28.28 -8.37
C GLU A 181 0.78 28.33 -9.54
N GLY A 182 -0.27 29.15 -9.39
CA GLY A 182 -1.40 29.11 -10.31
C GLY A 182 -2.10 27.74 -10.26
N LYS A 183 -2.04 27.00 -11.38
CA LYS A 183 -2.63 25.65 -11.51
C LYS A 183 -1.60 24.52 -11.33
N LEU A 184 -0.33 24.86 -11.12
CA LEU A 184 0.76 23.88 -11.08
C LEU A 184 1.05 23.47 -9.64
N ASN A 185 1.19 22.17 -9.40
CA ASN A 185 1.74 21.66 -8.14
C ASN A 185 3.26 21.78 -8.23
N VAL A 186 3.84 22.68 -7.43
CA VAL A 186 5.28 22.92 -7.40
C VAL A 186 5.92 22.22 -6.19
N PRO A 187 7.24 21.95 -6.21
CA PRO A 187 7.92 21.36 -5.06
C PRO A 187 7.89 22.26 -3.81
N ASP A 188 7.61 21.66 -2.67
CA ASP A 188 7.73 22.27 -1.35
C ASP A 188 8.67 21.45 -0.46
N PRO A 189 9.92 21.92 -0.23
CA PRO A 189 10.87 21.20 0.61
C PRO A 189 10.49 21.18 2.09
N SER A 190 9.51 21.97 2.53
CA SER A 190 9.08 22.01 3.94
C SER A 190 7.95 21.04 4.27
N GLY A 191 7.27 20.49 3.26
CA GLY A 191 6.13 19.59 3.46
C GLY A 191 6.52 18.11 3.62
N ASP A 192 5.65 17.36 4.29
CA ASP A 192 5.71 15.91 4.45
C ASP A 192 4.49 15.20 3.84
N LEU A 193 4.65 13.91 3.55
CA LEU A 193 3.59 13.04 3.01
C LEU A 193 3.03 12.10 4.08
N LEU A 194 3.92 11.43 4.83
CA LEU A 194 3.55 10.25 5.60
C LEU A 194 3.26 10.54 7.08
N GLY A 195 3.85 11.61 7.64
CA GLY A 195 3.85 11.87 9.07
C GLY A 195 4.78 10.92 9.83
N GLU A 196 5.33 11.40 10.96
CA GLU A 196 6.35 10.66 11.71
C GLU A 196 5.91 9.28 12.21
N ALA A 197 4.61 9.10 12.49
CA ALA A 197 4.07 7.81 12.90
C ALA A 197 4.20 6.75 11.78
N GLN A 198 3.82 7.11 10.55
CA GLN A 198 3.95 6.22 9.41
C GLN A 198 5.42 6.06 8.98
N TRP A 199 6.25 7.11 9.05
CA TRP A 199 7.69 7.00 8.80
C TRP A 199 8.37 5.99 9.72
N THR A 200 8.11 6.10 11.02
CA THR A 200 8.65 5.18 12.03
C THR A 200 8.14 3.76 11.80
N TRP A 201 6.88 3.61 11.41
CA TRP A 201 6.30 2.32 11.08
C TRP A 201 6.96 1.73 9.82
N LEU A 202 7.14 2.50 8.75
CA LEU A 202 7.73 2.07 7.49
C LEU A 202 9.17 1.59 7.69
N GLU A 203 9.97 2.33 8.45
CA GLU A 203 11.32 1.91 8.79
C GLU A 203 11.35 0.55 9.50
N LYS A 204 10.41 0.30 10.42
CA LYS A 204 10.28 -1.00 11.09
C LYS A 204 9.86 -2.11 10.13
N GLN A 205 9.02 -1.80 9.13
CA GLN A 205 8.62 -2.80 8.12
C GLN A 205 9.79 -3.22 7.22
N LEU A 206 10.74 -2.33 6.97
CA LEU A 206 11.87 -2.59 6.06
C LEU A 206 13.11 -3.11 6.79
N THR A 207 13.37 -2.64 8.01
CA THR A 207 14.55 -3.02 8.79
C THR A 207 14.55 -4.52 9.09
N ASN A 208 15.60 -5.22 8.65
CA ASN A 208 15.78 -6.66 8.83
C ASN A 208 14.59 -7.50 8.32
N SER A 209 13.84 -7.01 7.34
CA SER A 209 12.76 -7.77 6.71
C SER A 209 13.31 -9.02 6.02
N ASP A 210 12.66 -10.16 6.22
CA ASP A 210 13.07 -11.45 5.67
C ASP A 210 12.37 -11.83 4.35
N ALA A 211 11.56 -10.92 3.81
CA ALA A 211 10.92 -11.10 2.51
C ALA A 211 11.94 -11.03 1.37
N ASP A 212 11.71 -11.81 0.32
CA ASP A 212 12.54 -11.88 -0.88
C ASP A 212 12.11 -10.85 -1.94
N VAL A 213 10.86 -10.40 -1.88
CA VAL A 213 10.29 -9.33 -2.71
C VAL A 213 9.50 -8.36 -1.84
N HIS A 214 9.72 -7.06 -2.03
CA HIS A 214 8.99 -5.99 -1.35
C HIS A 214 8.19 -5.17 -2.38
N LEU A 215 6.87 -5.31 -2.35
CA LEU A 215 5.99 -4.46 -3.16
C LEU A 215 5.54 -3.27 -2.33
N ILE A 216 5.92 -2.06 -2.71
CA ILE A 216 5.62 -0.84 -1.94
C ILE A 216 4.64 0.02 -2.75
N GLY A 217 3.39 0.12 -2.30
CA GLY A 217 2.31 0.81 -3.00
C GLY A 217 1.96 2.16 -2.37
N CYS A 218 1.61 3.14 -3.19
CA CYS A 218 0.98 4.41 -2.78
C CYS A 218 0.00 4.87 -3.88
N GLY A 219 -0.98 5.72 -3.53
CA GLY A 219 -1.93 6.26 -4.51
C GLY A 219 -1.26 7.09 -5.61
N ILE A 220 -0.22 7.85 -5.25
CA ILE A 220 0.51 8.75 -6.15
C ILE A 220 1.89 8.23 -6.54
N GLN A 221 2.42 8.70 -7.68
CA GLN A 221 3.70 8.27 -8.21
C GLN A 221 4.89 8.69 -7.33
N PHE A 222 5.87 7.79 -7.18
CA PHE A 222 7.06 7.98 -6.34
C PHE A 222 8.20 8.66 -7.08
N LEU A 223 8.49 8.18 -8.29
CA LEU A 223 9.72 8.54 -9.01
C LEU A 223 9.59 9.72 -9.97
N PRO A 224 8.52 9.90 -10.74
CA PRO A 224 8.34 11.06 -11.61
C PRO A 224 8.47 12.39 -10.85
N GLU A 225 8.96 13.42 -11.56
CA GLU A 225 9.26 14.74 -10.97
C GLU A 225 8.75 15.91 -11.82
N GLU A 226 8.46 15.70 -13.11
CA GLU A 226 8.32 16.80 -14.08
C GLU A 226 6.87 17.13 -14.46
N HIS A 227 5.95 16.16 -14.43
CA HIS A 227 4.54 16.42 -14.74
C HIS A 227 3.90 17.36 -13.69
N PRO A 228 2.87 18.15 -14.03
CA PRO A 228 2.38 19.23 -13.15
C PRO A 228 1.43 18.77 -12.03
N TYR A 229 1.00 17.51 -12.08
CA TYR A 229 0.04 16.92 -11.14
C TYR A 229 0.72 16.43 -9.86
N GLU A 230 -0.08 15.92 -8.94
CA GLU A 230 0.39 15.43 -7.65
C GLU A 230 1.28 14.18 -7.78
N LYS A 231 2.33 14.15 -6.95
CA LYS A 231 3.37 13.12 -6.91
C LYS A 231 4.24 13.32 -5.68
N TRP A 232 5.03 12.32 -5.34
CA TRP A 232 6.06 12.44 -4.30
C TRP A 232 7.08 13.54 -4.60
N GLY A 233 7.33 13.84 -5.89
CA GLY A 233 8.18 14.96 -6.31
C GLY A 233 7.70 16.34 -5.84
N ASN A 234 6.44 16.49 -5.40
CA ASN A 234 5.98 17.71 -4.77
C ASN A 234 6.55 17.92 -3.34
N PHE A 235 7.06 16.87 -2.71
CA PHE A 235 7.63 16.87 -1.36
C PHE A 235 9.06 16.34 -1.39
N PRO A 236 10.02 17.09 -1.97
CA PRO A 236 11.34 16.56 -2.33
C PRO A 236 12.14 16.03 -1.12
N VAL A 237 11.98 16.62 0.07
CA VAL A 237 12.65 16.14 1.29
C VAL A 237 12.06 14.82 1.77
N ALA A 238 10.73 14.67 1.77
CA ALA A 238 10.05 13.42 2.10
C ALA A 238 10.40 12.31 1.09
N ARG A 239 10.43 12.63 -0.20
CA ARG A 239 10.88 11.71 -1.25
C ARG A 239 12.33 11.27 -1.03
N GLN A 240 13.24 12.19 -0.74
CA GLN A 240 14.63 11.82 -0.46
C GLN A 240 14.74 10.93 0.79
N ARG A 241 13.99 11.24 1.86
CA ARG A 241 13.92 10.39 3.07
C ARG A 241 13.47 8.97 2.76
N PHE A 242 12.51 8.78 1.85
CA PHE A 242 12.10 7.45 1.38
C PHE A 242 13.24 6.70 0.68
N LEU A 243 13.91 7.36 -0.28
CA LEU A 243 15.03 6.75 -1.02
C LEU A 243 16.20 6.42 -0.08
N ASP A 244 16.51 7.30 0.87
CA ASP A 244 17.54 7.09 1.89
C ASP A 244 17.18 5.93 2.82
N LEU A 245 15.90 5.79 3.18
CA LEU A 245 15.44 4.66 3.97
C LEU A 245 15.61 3.33 3.24
N LEU A 246 15.31 3.27 1.94
CA LEU A 246 15.58 2.09 1.11
C LEU A 246 17.08 1.79 1.03
N ALA A 247 17.92 2.81 0.84
CA ALA A 247 19.38 2.67 0.82
C ALA A 247 19.94 2.18 2.16
N LYS A 248 19.35 2.63 3.28
CA LYS A 248 19.72 2.25 4.65
C LYS A 248 19.33 0.81 4.96
N THR A 249 18.09 0.44 4.66
CA THR A 249 17.50 -0.86 5.06
C THR A 249 17.75 -1.97 4.04
N LYS A 250 18.02 -1.62 2.78
CA LYS A 250 18.33 -2.53 1.66
C LYS A 250 17.36 -3.71 1.58
N PRO A 251 16.03 -3.46 1.54
CA PRO A 251 15.06 -4.53 1.35
C PRO A 251 15.39 -5.29 0.06
N LYS A 252 15.15 -6.61 0.03
CA LYS A 252 15.33 -7.40 -1.19
C LYS A 252 14.20 -7.12 -2.18
N GLY A 253 14.53 -6.99 -3.45
CA GLY A 253 13.54 -6.91 -4.53
C GLY A 253 12.45 -5.87 -4.33
N ALA A 254 12.82 -4.63 -3.97
CA ALA A 254 11.86 -3.55 -3.85
C ALA A 254 11.32 -3.13 -5.23
N LEU A 255 10.00 -3.07 -5.35
CA LEU A 255 9.28 -2.60 -6.53
C LEU A 255 8.17 -1.66 -6.05
N LEU A 256 8.13 -0.45 -6.61
CA LEU A 256 7.12 0.55 -6.26
C LEU A 256 5.91 0.42 -7.19
N LEU A 257 4.71 0.62 -6.64
CA LEU A 257 3.44 0.58 -7.36
C LEU A 257 2.67 1.88 -7.12
N SER A 258 2.13 2.50 -8.18
CA SER A 258 1.44 3.79 -8.08
C SER A 258 0.17 3.89 -8.96
N GLY A 259 -0.68 4.87 -8.64
CA GLY A 259 -1.97 5.15 -9.26
C GLY A 259 -2.14 6.60 -9.75
N ASP A 260 -3.32 7.21 -9.50
CA ASP A 260 -3.72 8.64 -9.75
C ASP A 260 -3.80 9.10 -11.22
N ARG A 261 -2.81 8.77 -12.05
CA ARG A 261 -2.49 9.54 -13.26
C ARG A 261 -3.43 9.38 -14.45
N HIS A 262 -4.37 8.45 -14.42
CA HIS A 262 -5.18 8.03 -15.57
C HIS A 262 -4.36 7.61 -16.81
N ILE A 263 -3.12 7.18 -16.59
CA ILE A 263 -2.21 6.57 -17.54
C ILE A 263 -1.48 5.40 -16.86
N ALA A 264 -0.76 4.60 -17.64
CA ALA A 264 0.24 3.70 -17.12
C ALA A 264 1.63 4.04 -17.68
N GLU A 265 2.64 3.86 -16.87
CA GLU A 265 4.04 4.02 -17.27
C GLU A 265 4.96 3.28 -16.29
N VAL A 266 6.22 3.15 -16.69
CA VAL A 266 7.28 2.61 -15.85
C VAL A 266 8.35 3.68 -15.69
N SER A 267 8.71 3.97 -14.45
CA SER A 267 9.88 4.79 -14.12
C SER A 267 10.96 3.94 -13.49
N ARG A 268 12.23 4.34 -13.68
CA ARG A 268 13.39 3.65 -13.13
C ARG A 268 14.45 4.63 -12.66
N VAL A 269 14.98 4.39 -11.46
CA VAL A 269 16.14 5.11 -10.92
C VAL A 269 17.17 4.16 -10.34
N ARG A 270 18.41 4.62 -10.23
CA ARG A 270 19.45 3.98 -9.42
C ARG A 270 19.58 4.71 -8.09
N VAL A 271 19.20 4.04 -7.00
CA VAL A 271 19.37 4.57 -5.65
C VAL A 271 20.74 4.16 -5.13
N PRO A 272 21.64 5.11 -4.80
CA PRO A 272 22.93 4.78 -4.20
C PRO A 272 22.77 3.91 -2.96
N GLY A 273 23.46 2.76 -2.92
CA GLY A 273 23.44 1.83 -1.78
C GLY A 273 22.38 0.72 -1.83
N LEU A 274 21.34 0.82 -2.68
CA LEU A 274 20.28 -0.20 -2.79
C LEU A 274 20.76 -1.47 -3.54
N GLY A 275 21.70 -1.32 -4.48
CA GLY A 275 22.36 -2.43 -5.17
C GLY A 275 21.64 -2.98 -6.41
N TYR A 276 20.44 -2.48 -6.72
CA TYR A 276 19.65 -2.80 -7.92
C TYR A 276 18.86 -1.57 -8.40
N ASP A 277 18.33 -1.63 -9.63
CA ASP A 277 17.49 -0.57 -10.19
C ASP A 277 16.12 -0.56 -9.48
N LEU A 278 15.70 0.59 -8.97
CA LEU A 278 14.38 0.76 -8.35
C LEU A 278 13.37 1.18 -9.41
N PHE A 279 12.30 0.42 -9.56
CA PHE A 279 11.22 0.69 -10.50
C PHE A 279 9.97 1.20 -9.79
N ASP A 280 9.26 2.11 -10.45
CA ASP A 280 7.90 2.56 -10.09
C ASP A 280 6.96 2.27 -11.24
N ILE A 281 6.00 1.39 -10.99
CA ILE A 281 5.04 0.92 -11.96
C ILE A 281 3.70 1.59 -11.69
N THR A 282 3.36 2.54 -12.54
CA THR A 282 2.08 3.22 -12.48
C THR A 282 1.05 2.45 -13.29
N SER A 283 -0.07 2.09 -12.68
CA SER A 283 -1.25 1.56 -13.35
C SER A 283 -2.49 2.29 -12.86
N SER A 284 -2.93 3.25 -13.68
CA SER A 284 -4.05 4.12 -13.37
C SER A 284 -4.97 4.27 -14.57
N GLY A 285 -6.23 3.91 -14.37
CA GLY A 285 -7.27 4.02 -15.39
C GLY A 285 -8.05 2.73 -15.62
N LEU A 286 -8.61 2.17 -14.54
CA LEU A 286 -9.50 1.00 -14.62
C LEU A 286 -10.79 1.29 -15.42
N THR A 287 -11.26 2.54 -15.37
CA THR A 287 -12.56 2.93 -15.95
C THR A 287 -12.48 4.13 -16.91
N HIS A 288 -11.40 4.89 -16.83
CA HIS A 288 -11.15 6.02 -17.71
C HIS A 288 -9.68 6.39 -17.73
N VAL A 289 -9.28 7.08 -18.79
CA VAL A 289 -7.90 7.52 -19.00
C VAL A 289 -7.84 8.97 -19.44
N SER A 290 -6.67 9.56 -19.25
CA SER A 290 -6.31 10.83 -19.87
C SER A 290 -6.39 10.71 -21.39
N LYS A 291 -6.71 11.81 -22.07
CA LYS A 291 -6.58 11.86 -23.53
C LYS A 291 -5.14 11.57 -23.92
N PRO A 292 -4.85 10.95 -25.09
CA PRO A 292 -3.49 10.78 -25.55
C PRO A 292 -2.73 12.12 -25.58
N HIS A 293 -1.56 12.15 -24.96
CA HIS A 293 -0.65 13.29 -24.90
C HIS A 293 0.75 12.79 -24.53
N GLU A 294 1.73 13.69 -24.48
CA GLU A 294 3.07 13.40 -23.97
C GLU A 294 3.29 14.16 -22.66
N GLU A 295 3.91 13.51 -21.67
CA GLU A 295 4.35 14.14 -20.43
C GLU A 295 5.86 13.91 -20.26
N PRO A 296 6.64 14.93 -19.84
CA PRO A 296 8.04 14.71 -19.49
C PRO A 296 8.17 13.80 -18.27
N ASN A 297 9.03 12.80 -18.37
CA ASN A 297 9.48 11.99 -17.26
C ASN A 297 10.86 11.42 -17.61
N ARG A 298 11.91 12.06 -17.11
CA ARG A 298 13.32 11.68 -17.30
C ARG A 298 13.67 10.29 -16.77
N HIS A 299 12.82 9.72 -15.92
CA HIS A 299 12.99 8.38 -15.36
C HIS A 299 12.21 7.33 -16.14
N ARG A 300 11.40 7.71 -17.13
CA ARG A 300 10.54 6.78 -17.88
C ARG A 300 11.36 5.73 -18.62
N VAL A 301 10.89 4.50 -18.56
CA VAL A 301 11.37 3.37 -19.35
C VAL A 301 10.22 2.90 -20.24
N GLY A 302 10.42 2.98 -21.55
CA GLY A 302 9.37 2.66 -22.53
C GLY A 302 8.36 3.79 -22.72
N GLU A 303 7.19 3.43 -23.23
CA GLU A 303 6.14 4.37 -23.63
C GLU A 303 5.16 4.66 -22.49
N MET A 304 4.56 5.86 -22.52
CA MET A 304 3.39 6.17 -21.69
C MET A 304 2.13 5.57 -22.33
N VAL A 305 1.30 4.90 -21.54
CA VAL A 305 0.08 4.22 -21.99
C VAL A 305 -1.15 4.99 -21.52
N ALA A 306 -1.81 5.69 -22.45
CA ALA A 306 -3.10 6.36 -22.22
C ALA A 306 -4.28 5.48 -22.69
N LYS A 307 -4.40 4.27 -22.13
CA LYS A 307 -5.46 3.29 -22.41
C LYS A 307 -5.93 2.63 -21.11
N LEU A 308 -7.18 2.17 -21.08
CA LEU A 308 -7.71 1.46 -19.92
C LEU A 308 -6.78 0.31 -19.54
N ASN A 309 -6.38 0.26 -18.27
CA ASN A 309 -5.32 -0.64 -17.85
C ASN A 309 -5.43 -1.17 -16.43
N TYR A 310 -4.74 -2.28 -16.21
CA TYR A 310 -4.38 -2.81 -14.90
C TYR A 310 -2.96 -3.40 -14.94
N GLY A 311 -2.30 -3.43 -13.79
CA GLY A 311 -0.97 -4.00 -13.63
C GLY A 311 -1.03 -5.48 -13.25
N LEU A 312 -0.08 -6.26 -13.76
CA LEU A 312 0.09 -7.66 -13.41
C LEU A 312 1.57 -7.99 -13.20
N ILE A 313 1.91 -8.50 -12.02
CA ILE A 313 3.24 -8.97 -11.64
C ILE A 313 3.21 -10.49 -11.62
N THR A 314 4.15 -11.12 -12.31
CA THR A 314 4.39 -12.57 -12.25
C THR A 314 5.81 -12.84 -11.79
N ILE A 315 5.98 -13.38 -10.58
CA ILE A 315 7.28 -13.71 -9.99
C ILE A 315 7.73 -15.08 -10.51
N ASN A 316 8.96 -15.15 -11.02
CA ASN A 316 9.61 -16.38 -11.39
C ASN A 316 10.57 -16.84 -10.28
N TRP A 317 10.04 -17.59 -9.32
CA TRP A 317 10.79 -18.12 -8.17
C TRP A 317 11.95 -19.05 -8.52
N GLU A 318 11.99 -19.58 -9.74
CA GLU A 318 13.04 -20.50 -10.19
C GLU A 318 14.19 -19.77 -10.90
N ALA A 319 14.01 -18.49 -11.24
CA ALA A 319 15.05 -17.68 -11.86
C ALA A 319 16.20 -17.36 -10.88
N LYS A 320 17.43 -17.34 -11.40
CA LYS A 320 18.64 -16.94 -10.68
C LYS A 320 19.44 -15.96 -11.57
N PRO A 321 19.48 -14.65 -11.26
CA PRO A 321 18.82 -13.95 -10.14
C PRO A 321 17.29 -14.04 -10.20
N LEU A 322 16.62 -13.79 -9.06
CA LEU A 322 15.16 -13.78 -8.98
C LEU A 322 14.62 -12.69 -9.91
N THR A 323 13.56 -13.01 -10.67
CA THR A 323 12.94 -12.04 -11.58
C THR A 323 11.44 -11.99 -11.43
N ALA A 324 10.85 -10.86 -11.81
CA ALA A 324 9.42 -10.73 -12.07
C ALA A 324 9.17 -10.13 -13.44
N THR A 325 8.13 -10.59 -14.12
CA THR A 325 7.58 -9.92 -15.29
C THR A 325 6.41 -9.06 -14.85
N VAL A 326 6.49 -7.78 -15.16
CA VAL A 326 5.43 -6.79 -14.94
C VAL A 326 4.78 -6.49 -16.28
N ARG A 327 3.47 -6.63 -16.37
CA ARG A 327 2.67 -6.25 -17.54
C ARG A 327 1.69 -5.16 -17.19
N ILE A 328 1.51 -4.22 -18.10
CA ILE A 328 0.35 -3.33 -18.13
C ILE A 328 -0.61 -3.93 -19.15
N ASN A 329 -1.70 -4.51 -18.67
CA ASN A 329 -2.72 -5.13 -19.48
C ASN A 329 -3.91 -4.18 -19.66
N GLY A 330 -4.77 -4.46 -20.64
CA GLY A 330 -6.01 -3.73 -20.89
C GLY A 330 -7.14 -4.67 -21.27
N ASP A 331 -8.22 -4.09 -21.79
CA ASP A 331 -9.45 -4.78 -22.19
C ASP A 331 -9.18 -5.83 -23.29
N GLY A 332 -9.91 -6.94 -23.26
CA GLY A 332 -9.82 -8.00 -24.24
C GLY A 332 -8.46 -8.72 -24.24
N GLN A 333 -7.90 -8.95 -23.05
CA GLN A 333 -6.59 -9.58 -22.83
C GLN A 333 -5.40 -8.83 -23.49
N ALA A 334 -5.55 -7.55 -23.81
CA ALA A 334 -4.47 -6.77 -24.38
C ALA A 334 -3.29 -6.64 -23.41
N THR A 335 -2.05 -6.60 -23.94
CA THR A 335 -0.86 -6.19 -23.19
C THR A 335 -0.27 -4.96 -23.86
N HIS A 336 -0.17 -3.85 -23.13
CA HIS A 336 0.32 -2.57 -23.61
C HIS A 336 1.82 -2.38 -23.34
N LEU A 337 2.29 -2.88 -22.19
CA LEU A 337 3.69 -2.79 -21.78
C LEU A 337 4.11 -4.09 -21.09
N THR A 338 5.36 -4.50 -21.28
CA THR A 338 6.00 -5.58 -20.51
C THR A 338 7.37 -5.13 -20.05
N GLN A 339 7.64 -5.26 -18.75
CA GLN A 339 8.92 -4.94 -18.13
C GLN A 339 9.38 -6.15 -17.31
N THR A 340 10.61 -6.61 -17.54
CA THR A 340 11.24 -7.59 -16.65
C THR A 340 12.04 -6.86 -15.58
N VAL A 341 11.79 -7.19 -14.31
CA VAL A 341 12.52 -6.69 -13.16
C VAL A 341 13.38 -7.83 -12.63
N SER A 342 14.67 -7.57 -12.46
CA SER A 342 15.58 -8.46 -11.73
C SER A 342 15.75 -7.92 -10.32
N PHE A 343 15.56 -8.78 -9.33
CA PHE A 343 15.68 -8.43 -7.91
C PHE A 343 17.07 -8.69 -7.34
#